data_AF-A0A0W0U420-F1
#
_entry.id   AF-A0A0W0U420-F1
#
_cell.length_a   1.000
_cell.length_b   1.000
_cell.length_c   1.000
_cell.angle_alpha   90.00
_cell.angle_beta   90.00
_cell.angle_gamma   90.00
#
_symmetry.space_group_name_H-M   'P 1'
#
loop_
_entity.id
_entity.type
_entity.pdbx_description
1 polymer ?
#
loop_
_entity_poly.entity_id
_entity_poly.type
_entity_poly.pdbx_seq_one_letter_code
_entity_poly.pdbx_strand_id
1 'polypeptide(L)'
;MALPGEPDDNQLLMDGAETTNPEEDARQLEWRWASFALEVPQLALPPETPPVIVQPEQLTADAYEFVYPIRRSVSESGGMLLETSKGADMFHVGMSMCRLFMTIEKMFSHVIESLEAQNIAPDEEVQVILYGDERAKRKGFEVLINCSRNLISDFDPGAWGSLYLQLVKTHAAMGKGYPPESPRDTFRQVYGATPGGGGVPSR
;
A
#
# COMPACT_ATOMS: atom_id res chain seq x y z
N MET A 1 -42.37 -36.10 42.15
CA MET A 1 -42.12 -36.60 40.78
C MET A 1 -42.09 -35.37 39.89
N ALA A 2 -40.93 -34.75 39.74
CA ALA A 2 -40.74 -33.53 38.96
C ALA A 2 -40.15 -33.95 37.60
N LEU A 3 -40.73 -33.43 36.51
CA LEU A 3 -40.22 -33.67 35.16
C LEU A 3 -38.85 -32.98 35.00
N PRO A 4 -37.86 -33.63 34.37
CA PRO A 4 -36.57 -33.00 34.11
C PRO A 4 -36.77 -31.91 33.05
N GLY A 5 -36.31 -30.70 33.37
CA GLY A 5 -36.35 -29.55 32.46
C GLY A 5 -35.55 -29.83 31.19
N GLU A 6 -36.14 -29.51 30.04
CA GLU A 6 -35.45 -29.49 28.77
C GLU A 6 -34.25 -28.54 28.85
N PRO A 7 -33.09 -28.90 28.26
CA PRO A 7 -31.98 -27.97 28.15
C PRO A 7 -32.42 -26.77 27.29
N ASP A 8 -32.16 -25.58 27.81
CA ASP A 8 -32.40 -24.32 27.12
C ASP A 8 -31.53 -24.25 25.86
N ASP A 9 -32.14 -24.39 24.68
CA ASP A 9 -31.48 -24.35 23.37
C ASP A 9 -30.67 -23.04 23.16
N ASN A 10 -30.90 -22.00 23.97
CA ASN A 10 -30.11 -20.77 23.96
C ASN A 10 -28.73 -20.91 24.63
N GLN A 11 -28.46 -21.96 25.42
CA GLN A 11 -27.13 -22.18 26.01
C GLN A 11 -26.14 -22.81 25.01
N LEU A 12 -26.64 -23.54 24.00
CA LEU A 12 -25.79 -24.22 23.01
C LEU A 12 -25.25 -23.29 21.91
N LEU A 13 -25.75 -22.06 21.79
CA LEU A 13 -25.29 -21.06 20.81
C LEU A 13 -24.16 -20.16 21.31
N MET A 14 -23.80 -20.24 22.60
CA MET A 14 -22.79 -19.36 23.20
C MET A 14 -21.47 -20.08 23.54
N ASP A 15 -21.40 -21.41 23.44
CA ASP A 15 -20.19 -22.20 23.72
C ASP A 15 -19.17 -22.25 22.57
N GLY A 16 -19.43 -21.54 21.47
CA GLY A 16 -18.53 -21.40 20.32
C GLY A 16 -17.82 -20.06 20.23
N ALA A 17 -17.97 -19.18 21.23
CA ALA A 17 -17.25 -17.91 21.27
C ALA A 17 -15.78 -18.19 21.60
N GLU A 18 -15.00 -18.50 20.55
CA GLU A 18 -13.56 -18.24 20.51
C GLU A 18 -13.31 -16.92 21.22
N THR A 19 -12.38 -16.90 22.19
CA THR A 19 -11.96 -15.69 22.88
C THR A 19 -11.40 -14.72 21.85
N THR A 20 -12.26 -13.91 21.24
CA THR A 20 -11.87 -12.90 20.28
C THR A 20 -11.12 -11.83 21.04
N ASN A 21 -9.85 -11.59 20.66
CA ASN A 21 -9.13 -10.43 21.14
C ASN A 21 -9.61 -9.24 20.27
N PRO A 22 -10.45 -8.34 20.80
CA PRO A 22 -11.07 -7.29 20.00
C PRO A 22 -10.04 -6.33 19.37
N GLU A 23 -8.87 -6.17 20.01
CA GLU A 23 -7.77 -5.38 19.45
C GLU A 23 -7.17 -6.04 18.21
N GLU A 24 -7.01 -7.36 18.25
CA GLU A 24 -6.50 -8.12 17.12
C GLU A 24 -7.50 -8.14 15.96
N ASP A 25 -8.79 -8.27 16.27
CA ASP A 25 -9.84 -8.22 15.25
C ASP A 25 -9.92 -6.84 14.59
N ALA A 26 -9.82 -5.77 15.36
CA ALA A 26 -9.78 -4.41 14.83
C ALA A 26 -8.55 -4.21 13.92
N ARG A 27 -7.37 -4.71 14.34
CA ARG A 27 -6.13 -4.64 13.55
C ARG A 27 -6.22 -5.46 12.25
N GLN A 28 -6.92 -6.60 12.29
CA GLN A 28 -7.18 -7.40 11.10
C GLN A 28 -8.17 -6.71 10.15
N LEU A 29 -9.18 -6.03 10.70
CA LEU A 29 -10.14 -5.28 9.90
C LEU A 29 -9.46 -4.09 9.22
N GLU A 30 -8.64 -3.33 9.96
CA GLU A 30 -7.81 -2.25 9.41
C GLU A 30 -6.92 -2.76 8.28
N TRP A 31 -6.31 -3.94 8.43
CA TRP A 31 -5.50 -4.54 7.37
C TRP A 31 -6.33 -4.87 6.11
N ARG A 32 -7.52 -5.44 6.28
CA ARG A 32 -8.40 -5.77 5.15
C ARG A 32 -8.82 -4.51 4.40
N TRP A 33 -8.96 -3.40 5.11
CA TRP A 33 -9.42 -2.13 4.57
C TRP A 33 -8.30 -1.10 4.44
N ALA A 34 -7.04 -1.54 4.45
CA ALA A 34 -5.89 -0.67 4.55
C ALA A 34 -5.95 0.49 3.54
N SER A 35 -5.70 1.68 4.06
CA SER A 35 -5.58 2.92 3.31
C SER A 35 -4.15 3.43 3.40
N PHE A 36 -3.82 4.33 2.48
CA PHE A 36 -2.54 5.03 2.47
C PHE A 36 -2.74 6.43 1.90
N ALA A 37 -2.11 7.41 2.52
CA ALA A 37 -2.01 8.74 1.95
C ALA A 37 -0.58 9.28 2.07
N LEU A 38 -0.24 10.12 1.10
CA LEU A 38 1.07 10.70 0.88
C LEU A 38 0.88 12.20 0.68
N GLU A 39 1.42 13.01 1.59
CA GLU A 39 1.43 14.47 1.43
C GLU A 39 2.85 14.96 1.14
N VAL A 40 2.95 15.90 0.20
CA VAL A 40 4.19 16.62 -0.12
C VAL A 40 3.90 18.12 -0.04
N PRO A 41 4.14 18.76 1.12
CA PRO A 41 3.79 20.16 1.38
C PRO A 41 4.41 21.15 0.38
N GLN A 42 5.62 20.87 -0.10
CA GLN A 42 6.37 21.73 -1.03
C GLN A 42 5.83 21.69 -2.46
N LEU A 43 5.13 20.62 -2.84
CA LEU A 43 4.59 20.47 -4.19
C LEU A 43 3.29 21.24 -4.31
N ALA A 44 3.38 22.49 -4.79
CA ALA A 44 2.19 23.30 -5.02
C ALA A 44 1.35 22.68 -6.14
N LEU A 45 0.06 22.48 -5.88
CA LEU A 45 -0.93 22.13 -6.89
C LEU A 45 -1.93 23.27 -7.08
N PRO A 46 -2.39 23.52 -8.32
CA PRO A 46 -3.54 24.40 -8.50
C PRO A 46 -4.73 23.81 -7.74
N PRO A 47 -5.58 24.63 -7.11
CA PRO A 47 -6.77 24.15 -6.41
C PRO A 47 -7.74 23.51 -7.42
N GLU A 48 -7.69 22.18 -7.52
CA GLU A 48 -8.60 21.38 -8.33
C GLU A 48 -9.83 21.00 -7.49
N THR A 49 -10.98 21.61 -7.78
CA THR A 49 -12.27 21.24 -7.18
C THR A 49 -13.23 20.80 -8.29
N PRO A 50 -13.71 19.54 -8.29
CA PRO A 50 -13.45 18.48 -7.31
C PRO A 50 -12.05 17.84 -7.44
N PRO A 51 -11.59 17.07 -6.42
CA PRO A 51 -10.38 16.25 -6.51
C PRO A 51 -10.33 15.38 -7.75
N VAL A 52 -9.15 15.21 -8.33
CA VAL A 52 -8.94 14.36 -9.50
C VAL A 52 -8.77 12.91 -9.07
N ILE A 53 -9.54 12.00 -9.68
CA ILE A 53 -9.34 10.57 -9.51
C ILE A 53 -8.49 10.05 -10.67
N VAL A 54 -7.25 9.70 -10.37
CA VAL A 54 -6.34 9.05 -11.31
C VAL A 54 -6.70 7.56 -11.37
N GLN A 55 -7.21 7.14 -12.52
CA GLN A 55 -7.56 5.74 -12.76
C GLN A 55 -6.31 4.91 -13.11
N PRO A 56 -6.35 3.57 -12.92
CA PRO A 56 -5.34 2.69 -13.49
C PRO A 56 -5.24 2.90 -15.00
N GLU A 57 -4.01 3.04 -15.53
CA GLU A 57 -3.82 3.28 -16.96
C GLU A 57 -3.96 1.99 -17.76
N GLN A 58 -4.43 2.13 -19.00
CA GLN A 58 -4.54 1.02 -19.93
C GLN A 58 -3.16 0.72 -20.53
N LEU A 59 -2.66 -0.49 -20.32
CA LEU A 59 -1.36 -0.97 -20.82
C LEU A 59 -1.50 -1.58 -22.22
N THR A 60 -2.57 -2.35 -22.44
CA THR A 60 -2.91 -2.98 -23.72
C THR A 60 -4.44 -2.95 -23.90
N ALA A 61 -4.96 -3.43 -25.04
CA ALA A 61 -6.40 -3.46 -25.29
C ALA A 61 -7.22 -4.08 -24.14
N ASP A 62 -6.68 -5.13 -23.49
CA ASP A 62 -7.39 -5.92 -22.47
C ASP A 62 -6.75 -5.86 -21.08
N ALA A 63 -5.71 -5.05 -20.87
CA ALA A 63 -4.98 -4.99 -19.60
C ALA A 63 -4.78 -3.57 -19.11
N TYR A 64 -4.98 -3.39 -17.81
CA TYR A 64 -4.73 -2.16 -17.07
C TYR A 64 -3.63 -2.39 -16.04
N GLU A 65 -3.04 -1.31 -15.55
CA GLU A 65 -2.14 -1.34 -14.41
C GLU A 65 -2.79 -2.00 -13.19
N PHE A 66 -1.99 -2.77 -12.44
CA PHE A 66 -2.47 -3.44 -11.23
C PHE A 66 -2.37 -2.53 -10.00
N VAL A 67 -3.13 -1.43 -10.04
CA VAL A 67 -3.20 -0.43 -8.97
C VAL A 67 -4.64 -0.13 -8.58
N TYR A 68 -4.83 0.45 -7.41
CA TYR A 68 -6.09 1.08 -7.02
C TYR A 68 -6.16 2.50 -7.60
N PRO A 69 -7.36 3.06 -7.78
CA PRO A 69 -7.51 4.47 -8.10
C PRO A 69 -6.84 5.35 -7.03
N ILE A 70 -6.19 6.42 -7.48
CA ILE A 70 -5.52 7.40 -6.61
C ILE A 70 -6.33 8.69 -6.65
N ARG A 71 -6.78 9.15 -5.49
CA ARG A 71 -7.34 10.49 -5.36
C ARG A 71 -6.19 11.49 -5.21
N ARG A 72 -6.12 12.45 -6.11
CA ARG A 72 -5.20 13.59 -6.05
C ARG A 72 -5.98 14.85 -5.66
N SER A 73 -5.51 15.54 -4.64
CA SER A 73 -6.07 16.81 -4.17
C SER A 73 -4.99 17.71 -3.58
N VAL A 74 -5.40 18.91 -3.18
CA VAL A 74 -4.57 19.84 -2.41
C VAL A 74 -4.80 19.59 -0.93
N SER A 75 -3.73 19.49 -0.14
CA SER A 75 -3.81 19.38 1.33
C SER A 75 -4.14 20.73 1.98
N GLU A 76 -4.39 20.73 3.29
CA GLU A 76 -4.59 21.97 4.05
C GLU A 76 -3.36 22.88 4.04
N SER A 77 -2.16 22.31 3.87
CA SER A 77 -0.91 23.07 3.75
C SER A 77 -0.72 23.72 2.37
N GLY A 78 -1.61 23.43 1.40
CA GLY A 78 -1.48 23.86 0.01
C GLY A 78 -0.62 22.94 -0.86
N GLY A 79 -0.12 21.85 -0.30
CA GLY A 79 0.71 20.87 -0.98
C GLY A 79 -0.08 19.80 -1.73
N MET A 80 0.65 18.89 -2.38
CA MET A 80 0.07 17.72 -3.04
C MET A 80 -0.34 16.69 -2.02
N LEU A 81 -1.59 16.21 -2.11
CA LEU A 81 -2.10 15.07 -1.36
C LEU A 81 -2.54 13.97 -2.31
N LEU A 82 -1.96 12.78 -2.16
CA LEU A 82 -2.37 11.56 -2.85
C LEU A 82 -2.94 10.58 -1.84
N GLU A 83 -4.13 10.04 -2.12
CA GLU A 83 -4.82 9.10 -1.24
C GLU A 83 -5.29 7.87 -2.02
N THR A 84 -5.24 6.71 -1.38
CA THR A 84 -5.81 5.47 -1.93
C THR A 84 -6.22 4.51 -0.81
N SER A 85 -6.99 3.49 -1.16
CA SER A 85 -7.35 2.41 -0.23
C SER A 85 -7.70 1.13 -0.96
N LYS A 86 -7.75 0.03 -0.20
CA LYS A 86 -8.29 -1.25 -0.65
C LYS A 86 -9.81 -1.24 -0.85
N GLY A 87 -10.46 -0.07 -0.80
CA GLY A 87 -11.91 0.08 -0.74
C GLY A 87 -12.69 -0.65 -1.83
N ALA A 88 -12.16 -0.71 -3.05
CA ALA A 88 -12.80 -1.42 -4.17
C ALA A 88 -12.95 -2.93 -3.93
N ASP A 89 -12.02 -3.54 -3.19
CA ASP A 89 -11.94 -4.99 -3.00
C ASP A 89 -11.95 -5.38 -1.51
N MET A 90 -12.39 -4.47 -0.62
CA MET A 90 -12.17 -4.54 0.83
C MET A 90 -12.75 -5.79 1.51
N PHE A 91 -13.75 -6.43 0.88
CA PHE A 91 -14.40 -7.66 1.35
C PHE A 91 -13.84 -8.95 0.72
N HIS A 92 -12.95 -8.85 -0.27
CA HIS A 92 -12.48 -9.98 -1.07
C HIS A 92 -10.97 -10.19 -1.02
N VAL A 93 -10.18 -9.11 -0.96
CA VAL A 93 -8.72 -9.15 -1.03
C VAL A 93 -8.05 -9.67 0.25
N GLY A 94 -8.78 -9.68 1.37
CA GLY A 94 -8.30 -10.13 2.67
C GLY A 94 -7.04 -9.39 3.10
N MET A 95 -6.01 -10.13 3.48
CA MET A 95 -4.73 -9.60 3.96
C MET A 95 -3.74 -9.26 2.84
N SER A 96 -4.08 -9.50 1.57
CA SER A 96 -3.16 -9.18 0.46
C SER A 96 -2.94 -7.67 0.38
N MET A 97 -1.67 -7.27 0.27
CA MET A 97 -1.24 -5.89 0.12
C MET A 97 -0.63 -5.62 -1.26
N CYS A 98 -0.52 -6.62 -2.13
CA CYS A 98 0.22 -6.56 -3.39
C CYS A 98 -0.22 -5.37 -4.26
N ARG A 99 -1.53 -5.25 -4.52
CA ARG A 99 -2.11 -4.15 -5.32
C ARG A 99 -1.93 -2.79 -4.65
N LEU A 100 -2.06 -2.72 -3.32
CA LEU A 100 -1.84 -1.48 -2.57
C LEU A 100 -0.37 -1.06 -2.64
N PHE A 101 0.58 -1.98 -2.50
CA PHE A 101 2.01 -1.69 -2.61
C PHE A 101 2.40 -1.19 -4.00
N MET A 102 1.81 -1.75 -5.06
CA MET A 102 1.97 -1.24 -6.42
C MET A 102 1.37 0.16 -6.59
N THR A 103 0.24 0.43 -5.94
CA THR A 103 -0.37 1.76 -5.94
C THR A 103 0.53 2.78 -5.24
N ILE A 104 1.18 2.41 -4.13
CA ILE A 104 2.16 3.26 -3.43
C ILE A 104 3.34 3.61 -4.36
N GLU A 105 3.91 2.65 -5.08
CA GLU A 105 4.97 2.90 -6.07
C GLU A 105 4.51 3.90 -7.15
N LYS A 106 3.27 3.74 -7.66
CA LYS A 106 2.68 4.70 -8.61
C LYS A 106 2.47 6.09 -8.00
N MET A 107 2.05 6.18 -6.74
CA MET A 107 1.91 7.46 -6.04
C MET A 107 3.25 8.20 -5.94
N PHE A 108 4.34 7.49 -5.59
CA PHE A 108 5.68 8.09 -5.60
C PHE A 108 6.13 8.49 -7.01
N SER A 109 5.76 7.74 -8.05
CA SER A 109 6.02 8.12 -9.45
C SER A 109 5.42 9.48 -9.78
N HIS A 110 4.16 9.72 -9.39
CA HIS A 110 3.51 11.03 -9.58
C HIS A 110 4.20 12.17 -8.80
N VAL A 111 4.73 11.88 -7.61
CA VAL A 111 5.53 12.86 -6.85
C VAL A 111 6.79 13.21 -7.62
N ILE A 112 7.54 12.22 -8.11
CA ILE A 112 8.79 12.48 -8.85
C ILE A 112 8.53 13.27 -10.13
N GLU A 113 7.52 12.88 -10.91
CA GLU A 113 7.08 13.60 -12.12
C GLU A 113 6.73 15.06 -11.81
N SER A 114 6.08 15.30 -10.67
CA SER A 114 5.69 16.65 -10.26
C SER A 114 6.87 17.50 -9.78
N LEU A 115 7.84 16.89 -9.07
CA LEU A 115 9.10 17.56 -8.71
C LEU A 115 9.88 17.98 -9.96
N GLU A 116 9.92 17.12 -10.97
CA GLU A 116 10.53 17.40 -12.27
C GLU A 116 9.84 18.53 -13.00
N ALA A 117 8.50 18.49 -13.08
CA ALA A 117 7.72 19.53 -13.72
C ALA A 117 7.90 20.91 -13.05
N GLN A 118 8.15 20.94 -11.74
CA GLN A 118 8.42 22.16 -10.97
C GLN A 118 9.90 22.55 -10.94
N ASN A 119 10.78 21.82 -11.63
CA ASN A 119 12.23 22.03 -11.67
C ASN A 119 12.91 22.00 -10.29
N ILE A 120 12.40 21.17 -9.37
CA ILE A 120 13.04 20.95 -8.07
C ILE A 120 14.27 20.06 -8.27
N ALA A 121 15.40 20.48 -7.71
CA ALA A 121 16.68 19.81 -7.92
C ALA A 121 16.69 18.42 -7.25
N PRO A 122 17.42 17.42 -7.78
CA PRO A 122 17.42 16.07 -7.22
C PRO A 122 17.96 15.96 -5.78
N ASP A 123 18.86 16.86 -5.40
CA ASP A 123 19.51 16.95 -4.09
C ASP A 123 18.75 17.84 -3.09
N GLU A 124 17.76 18.60 -3.56
CA GLU A 124 16.91 19.42 -2.70
C GLU A 124 16.04 18.55 -1.79
N GLU A 125 16.02 18.89 -0.50
CA GLU A 125 15.27 18.15 0.50
C GLU A 125 13.76 18.38 0.35
N VAL A 126 13.01 17.30 0.09
CA VAL A 126 11.56 17.34 -0.05
C VAL A 126 10.92 16.55 1.08
N GLN A 127 10.05 17.19 1.85
CA GLN A 127 9.35 16.53 2.95
C GLN A 127 8.14 15.74 2.43
N VAL A 128 8.01 14.54 2.98
CA VAL A 128 6.98 13.58 2.63
C VAL A 128 6.36 13.05 3.91
N ILE A 129 5.05 13.25 4.05
CA ILE A 129 4.30 12.81 5.23
C ILE A 129 3.46 11.59 4.86
N LEU A 130 3.59 10.53 5.65
CA LEU A 130 2.96 9.23 5.40
C LEU A 130 1.80 8.98 6.38
N TYR A 131 0.61 8.72 5.84
CA TYR A 131 -0.60 8.41 6.62
C TYR A 131 -1.18 7.04 6.28
N GLY A 132 -2.07 6.55 7.14
CA GLY A 132 -2.80 5.29 6.95
C GLY A 132 -2.20 4.09 7.68
N ASP A 133 -2.48 2.90 7.17
CA ASP A 133 -2.12 1.61 7.76
C ASP A 133 -0.59 1.49 7.92
N GLU A 134 -0.15 0.93 9.05
CA GLU A 134 1.27 0.82 9.38
C GLU A 134 2.08 0.04 8.33
N ARG A 135 1.51 -1.03 7.75
CA ARG A 135 2.17 -1.85 6.73
C ARG A 135 2.30 -1.07 5.42
N ALA A 136 1.32 -0.25 5.10
CA ALA A 136 1.38 0.66 3.96
C ALA A 136 2.44 1.75 4.16
N LYS A 137 2.51 2.37 5.35
CA LYS A 137 3.58 3.33 5.70
C LYS A 137 4.97 2.71 5.64
N ARG A 138 5.15 1.49 6.13
CA ARG A 138 6.41 0.72 6.00
C ARG A 138 6.82 0.51 4.54
N LYS A 139 5.86 0.22 3.65
CA LYS A 139 6.13 0.15 2.21
C LYS A 139 6.47 1.53 1.64
N GLY A 140 5.75 2.59 1.99
CA GLY A 140 6.06 3.96 1.56
C GLY A 140 7.46 4.39 2.00
N PHE A 141 7.86 4.08 3.24
CA PHE A 141 9.21 4.30 3.75
C PHE A 141 10.27 3.52 2.98
N GLU A 142 10.00 2.25 2.65
CA GLU A 142 10.89 1.44 1.81
C GLU A 142 11.08 2.02 0.41
N VAL A 143 10.02 2.58 -0.19
CA VAL A 143 10.11 3.28 -1.47
C VAL A 143 10.96 4.53 -1.35
N LEU A 144 10.73 5.33 -0.30
CA LEU A 144 11.44 6.58 -0.01
C LEU A 144 12.96 6.37 0.12
N ILE A 145 13.42 5.41 0.92
CA ILE A 145 14.86 5.18 1.15
C ILE A 145 15.62 4.62 -0.06
N ASN A 146 14.90 4.09 -1.05
CA ASN A 146 15.47 3.59 -2.30
C ASN A 146 15.23 4.55 -3.47
N CYS A 147 14.73 5.76 -3.20
CA CYS A 147 14.47 6.76 -4.22
C CYS A 147 15.78 7.47 -4.61
N SER A 148 15.89 7.87 -5.89
CA SER A 148 17.01 8.68 -6.39
C SER A 148 16.98 10.14 -5.93
N ARG A 149 15.80 10.62 -5.52
CA ARG A 149 15.53 11.98 -5.06
C ARG A 149 15.68 12.07 -3.54
N ASN A 150 16.12 13.23 -3.04
CA ASN A 150 16.27 13.49 -1.60
C ASN A 150 14.91 13.72 -0.89
N LEU A 151 14.11 12.65 -0.83
CA LEU A 151 12.84 12.62 -0.10
C LEU A 151 13.10 12.26 1.37
N ILE A 152 12.49 13.00 2.29
CA ILE A 152 12.59 12.75 3.73
C ILE A 152 11.21 12.59 4.37
N SER A 153 11.11 11.78 5.42
CA SER A 153 9.87 11.57 6.16
C SER A 153 10.14 11.50 7.67
N ASP A 154 9.14 11.88 8.46
CA ASP A 154 9.12 11.80 9.91
C ASP A 154 8.70 10.41 10.43
N PHE A 155 8.33 9.49 9.52
CA PHE A 155 7.94 8.14 9.89
C PHE A 155 9.12 7.33 10.44
N ASP A 156 9.05 6.95 11.72
CA ASP A 156 10.01 6.04 12.36
C ASP A 156 9.61 4.57 12.11
N PRO A 157 10.41 3.79 11.34
CA PRO A 157 10.14 2.37 11.10
C PRO A 157 10.45 1.48 12.31
N GLY A 158 11.07 2.00 13.36
CA GLY A 158 11.38 1.30 14.61
C GLY A 158 12.10 -0.04 14.44
N ALA A 159 11.73 -1.02 15.26
CA ALA A 159 12.31 -2.36 15.22
C ALA A 159 12.10 -3.07 13.87
N TRP A 160 10.99 -2.79 13.19
CA TRP A 160 10.73 -3.33 11.85
C TRP A 160 11.78 -2.88 10.84
N GLY A 161 12.18 -1.61 10.86
CA GLY A 161 13.21 -1.08 9.94
C GLY A 161 14.56 -1.75 10.12
N SER A 162 14.97 -1.98 11.36
CA SER A 162 16.22 -2.71 11.67
C SER A 162 16.17 -4.14 11.16
N LEU A 163 15.06 -4.85 11.39
CA LEU A 163 14.86 -6.22 10.92
C LEU A 163 14.80 -6.27 9.38
N TYR A 164 14.13 -5.31 8.75
CA TYR A 164 14.05 -5.19 7.30
C TYR A 164 15.44 -5.14 6.66
N LEU A 165 16.33 -4.27 7.14
CA LEU A 165 17.69 -4.15 6.60
C LEU A 165 18.52 -5.43 6.81
N GLN A 166 18.33 -6.13 7.94
CA GLN A 166 18.97 -7.43 8.16
C GLN A 166 18.46 -8.49 7.17
N LEU A 167 17.16 -8.52 6.91
CA LEU A 167 16.55 -9.44 5.95
C LEU A 167 17.01 -9.14 4.53
N VAL A 168 17.05 -7.87 4.11
CA VAL A 168 17.57 -7.47 2.78
C VAL A 168 19.00 -7.98 2.57
N LYS A 169 19.89 -7.77 3.55
CA LYS A 169 21.27 -8.27 3.49
C LYS A 169 21.33 -9.79 3.41
N THR A 170 20.50 -10.47 4.19
CA THR A 170 20.42 -11.93 4.20
C THR A 170 19.94 -12.48 2.85
N HIS A 171 18.92 -11.86 2.26
CA HIS A 171 18.41 -12.22 0.94
C HIS A 171 19.46 -12.00 -0.16
N ALA A 172 20.20 -10.89 -0.12
CA ALA A 172 21.30 -10.63 -1.03
C ALA A 172 22.41 -11.69 -0.91
N ALA A 173 22.79 -12.07 0.32
CA ALA A 173 23.78 -13.12 0.57
C ALA A 173 23.33 -14.51 0.06
N MET A 174 22.02 -14.76 -0.01
CA MET A 174 21.43 -15.96 -0.61
C MET A 174 21.35 -15.89 -2.15
N GLY A 175 21.85 -14.83 -2.78
CA GLY A 175 21.80 -14.65 -4.23
C GLY A 175 20.46 -14.16 -4.78
N LYS A 176 19.54 -13.67 -3.93
CA LYS A 176 18.22 -13.14 -4.35
C LYS A 176 18.27 -11.67 -4.79
N GLY A 177 19.43 -11.02 -4.66
CA GLY A 177 19.63 -9.61 -5.02
C GLY A 177 19.15 -8.61 -3.95
N TYR A 178 19.28 -7.33 -4.28
CA TYR A 178 18.78 -6.20 -3.49
C TYR A 178 17.47 -5.67 -4.09
N PRO A 179 16.61 -5.00 -3.30
CA PRO A 179 15.51 -4.22 -3.83
C PRO A 179 16.04 -3.24 -4.89
N PRO A 180 15.39 -3.12 -6.06
CA PRO A 180 15.81 -2.18 -7.09
C PRO A 180 15.49 -0.74 -6.65
N GLU A 181 16.06 0.24 -7.35
CA GLU A 181 15.77 1.67 -7.14
C GLU A 181 14.27 1.99 -7.33
N SER A 182 13.81 3.01 -6.63
CA SER A 182 12.42 3.48 -6.61
C SER A 182 12.28 4.85 -7.32
N PRO A 183 11.08 5.20 -7.80
CA PRO A 183 9.87 4.37 -7.86
C PRO A 183 9.95 3.27 -8.94
N ARG A 184 9.30 2.14 -8.70
CA ARG A 184 9.41 0.95 -9.57
C ARG A 184 8.23 0.83 -10.52
N ASP A 185 8.50 0.54 -11.79
CA ASP A 185 7.48 0.33 -12.84
C ASP A 185 6.78 -1.05 -12.82
N THR A 186 6.85 -1.81 -11.72
CA THR A 186 6.30 -3.17 -11.67
C THR A 186 4.78 -3.20 -11.83
N PHE A 187 4.08 -2.10 -11.55
CA PHE A 187 2.64 -1.96 -11.75
C PHE A 187 2.23 -1.91 -13.23
N ARG A 188 3.18 -1.66 -14.14
CA ARG A 188 2.98 -1.63 -15.61
C ARG A 188 3.15 -3.00 -16.27
N GLN A 189 3.31 -4.07 -15.48
CA GLN A 189 3.38 -5.43 -16.01
C GLN A 189 1.98 -5.94 -16.36
N VAL A 190 1.84 -6.63 -17.49
CA VAL A 190 0.59 -7.34 -17.83
C VAL A 190 0.47 -8.55 -16.90
N TYR A 191 -0.36 -8.44 -15.87
CA TYR A 191 -0.72 -9.57 -15.04
C TYR A 191 -1.70 -10.44 -15.82
N GLY A 192 -1.17 -11.48 -16.47
CA GLY A 192 -2.00 -12.46 -17.14
C GLY A 192 -3.00 -13.06 -16.15
N ALA A 193 -4.27 -13.16 -16.55
CA ALA A 193 -5.22 -14.02 -15.87
C ALA A 193 -4.66 -15.44 -15.90
N THR A 194 -4.08 -15.93 -14.81
CA THR A 194 -3.45 -17.25 -14.75
C THR A 194 -4.38 -18.33 -15.31
N PRO A 195 -3.99 -19.10 -16.33
CA PRO A 195 -4.42 -20.48 -16.44
C PRO A 195 -3.26 -21.32 -15.92
N GLY A 196 -3.50 -22.16 -14.90
CA GLY A 196 -2.54 -23.19 -14.53
C GLY A 196 -2.18 -24.03 -15.76
N GLY A 197 -0.98 -23.84 -16.29
CA GLY A 197 -0.52 -24.50 -17.50
C GLY A 197 0.99 -24.32 -17.62
N GLY A 198 1.75 -25.28 -17.07
CA GLY A 198 3.20 -25.26 -17.11
C GLY A 198 3.73 -25.23 -18.54
N GLY A 199 4.45 -24.16 -18.86
CA GLY A 199 5.27 -24.07 -20.07
C GLY A 199 6.70 -23.77 -19.65
N VAL A 200 7.59 -24.76 -19.81
CA VAL A 200 9.02 -24.62 -19.57
C VAL A 200 9.60 -23.57 -20.53
N PRO A 201 10.38 -22.57 -20.06
CA PRO A 201 11.01 -21.62 -20.95
C PRO A 201 12.13 -22.31 -21.74
N SER A 202 12.00 -22.29 -23.07
CA SER A 202 13.08 -22.68 -23.98
C SER A 202 14.09 -21.54 -24.07
N ARG A 203 15.37 -21.89 -23.94
CA ARG A 203 16.52 -21.00 -24.15
C ARG A 203 16.67 -20.62 -25.62
#